data_AF-A0AAD8FCL7-F1
#
_entry.id   AF-A0AAD8FCL7-F1
#
_cell.length_a   1.000
_cell.length_b   1.000
_cell.length_c   1.000
_cell.angle_alpha   90.00
_cell.angle_beta   90.00
_cell.angle_gamma   90.00
#
_symmetry.space_group_name_H-M   'P 1'
#
loop_
_entity.id
_entity.type
_entity.pdbx_description
1 polymer ?
#
loop_
_entity_poly.entity_id
_entity_poly.type
_entity_poly.pdbx_seq_one_letter_code
_entity_poly.pdbx_strand_id
1 'polypeptide(L)'
;MNNRCLLLIAQFYKDIQEIGLGGKEFDTAGLVALVKSCQRLQVVHLEYCMPMTSDLATSLCKVGLKNIQTLSILGTTVEAKALQTFQGNSRQLKKILVQMKLEDCVGGPNKKKDKETYKKMVKALEGLKTKAGIGNILTLEAGPAE
;
A
#
# COMPACT_ATOMS: atom_id res chain seq x y z
N MET A 1 -6.89 0.86 -14.88
CA MET A 1 -7.95 0.61 -13.89
C MET A 1 -8.37 1.96 -13.33
N ASN A 2 -9.62 2.37 -13.49
CA ASN A 2 -10.08 3.71 -13.09
C ASN A 2 -11.17 3.65 -11.99
N ASN A 3 -11.57 4.81 -11.46
CA ASN A 3 -12.58 4.90 -10.40
C ASN A 3 -13.91 4.22 -10.77
N ARG A 4 -14.33 4.26 -12.04
CA ARG A 4 -15.58 3.63 -12.47
C ARG A 4 -15.52 2.12 -12.33
N CYS A 5 -14.39 1.50 -12.68
CA CYS A 5 -14.16 0.08 -12.46
C CYS A 5 -14.23 -0.27 -10.96
N LEU A 6 -13.60 0.54 -10.10
CA LEU A 6 -13.65 0.31 -8.64
C LEU A 6 -15.07 0.38 -8.08
N LEU A 7 -15.88 1.34 -8.56
CA LEU A 7 -17.28 1.48 -8.16
C LEU A 7 -18.14 0.29 -8.60
N LEU A 8 -17.93 -0.23 -9.81
CA LEU A 8 -18.63 -1.43 -10.28
C LEU A 8 -18.25 -2.65 -9.42
N ILE A 9 -16.97 -2.82 -9.08
CA ILE A 9 -16.55 -3.90 -8.18
C ILE A 9 -17.21 -3.74 -6.81
N ALA A 10 -17.17 -2.52 -6.25
CA ALA A 10 -17.79 -2.19 -4.97
C ALA A 10 -19.30 -2.48 -4.94
N GLN A 11 -19.99 -2.28 -6.07
CA GLN A 11 -21.43 -2.49 -6.19
C GLN A 11 -21.80 -3.97 -6.24
N PHE A 12 -21.06 -4.76 -7.01
CA PHE A 12 -21.45 -6.15 -7.33
C PHE A 12 -20.71 -7.22 -6.53
N TYR A 13 -19.53 -6.93 -5.96
CA TYR A 13 -18.65 -7.92 -5.32
C TYR A 13 -18.38 -7.59 -3.84
N LYS A 14 -19.44 -7.40 -3.05
CA LYS A 14 -19.34 -6.96 -1.64
C LYS A 14 -18.64 -7.95 -0.71
N ASP A 15 -18.69 -9.24 -1.04
CA ASP A 15 -18.11 -10.33 -0.25
C ASP A 15 -16.69 -10.73 -0.66
N ILE A 16 -16.07 -9.96 -1.57
CA ILE A 16 -14.72 -10.26 -2.03
C ILE A 16 -13.73 -10.20 -0.86
N GLN A 17 -12.86 -11.20 -0.80
CA GLN A 17 -11.84 -11.34 0.24
C GLN A 17 -10.45 -10.98 -0.26
N GLU A 18 -10.23 -11.02 -1.57
CA GLU A 18 -8.93 -10.77 -2.19
C GLU A 18 -9.09 -9.86 -3.40
N ILE A 19 -8.26 -8.83 -3.48
CA ILE A 19 -8.26 -7.92 -4.62
C ILE A 19 -6.86 -7.48 -5.00
N GLY A 20 -6.57 -7.51 -6.30
CA GLY A 20 -5.40 -6.90 -6.89
C GLY A 20 -5.79 -5.70 -7.74
N LEU A 21 -5.19 -4.55 -7.45
CA LEU A 21 -5.41 -3.30 -8.17
C LEU A 21 -4.10 -2.82 -8.77
N GLY A 22 -4.15 -2.50 -10.06
CA GLY A 22 -2.99 -2.05 -10.83
C GLY A 22 -3.22 -0.73 -11.55
N GLY A 23 -2.22 0.15 -11.52
CA GLY A 23 -2.17 1.36 -12.34
C GLY A 23 -2.58 2.67 -11.64
N LYS A 24 -2.39 3.78 -12.36
CA LYS A 24 -2.41 5.16 -11.80
C LYS A 24 -3.69 5.96 -12.08
N GLU A 25 -4.70 5.34 -12.70
CA GLU A 25 -5.91 6.04 -13.18
C GLU A 25 -7.05 6.09 -12.14
N PHE A 26 -6.89 5.45 -10.99
CA PHE A 26 -7.83 5.57 -9.87
C PHE A 26 -7.24 6.41 -8.76
N ASP A 27 -8.11 7.12 -8.05
CA ASP A 27 -7.75 8.03 -6.97
C ASP A 27 -8.22 7.52 -5.61
N THR A 28 -7.91 8.32 -4.58
CA THR A 28 -8.20 7.97 -3.19
C THR A 28 -9.69 7.74 -2.98
N ALA A 29 -10.56 8.50 -3.65
CA ALA A 29 -12.00 8.37 -3.49
C ALA A 29 -12.49 7.04 -4.08
N GLY A 30 -11.98 6.64 -5.24
CA GLY A 30 -12.29 5.34 -5.84
C GLY A 30 -11.89 4.17 -4.94
N LEU A 31 -10.66 4.20 -4.41
CA LEU A 31 -10.15 3.15 -3.52
C LEU A 31 -10.92 3.10 -2.19
N VAL A 32 -11.24 4.26 -1.60
CA VAL A 32 -12.04 4.36 -0.38
C VAL A 32 -13.45 3.81 -0.60
N ALA A 33 -14.09 4.10 -1.74
CA ALA A 33 -15.42 3.59 -2.06
C ALA A 33 -15.44 2.05 -2.17
N LEU A 34 -14.42 1.47 -2.80
CA LEU A 34 -14.22 0.03 -2.88
C LEU A 34 -14.07 -0.60 -1.49
N VAL A 35 -13.12 -0.10 -0.70
CA VAL A 35 -12.84 -0.62 0.65
C VAL A 35 -14.06 -0.48 1.58
N LYS A 36 -14.79 0.63 1.46
CA LYS A 36 -16.02 0.85 2.24
C LYS A 36 -17.10 -0.18 1.92
N SER A 37 -17.17 -0.65 0.68
CA SER A 37 -18.20 -1.61 0.25
C SER A 37 -17.78 -3.06 0.50
N CYS A 38 -16.48 -3.35 0.37
CA CYS A 38 -15.92 -4.70 0.47
C CYS A 38 -15.33 -4.97 1.87
N GLN A 39 -16.20 -5.11 2.88
CA GLN A 39 -15.78 -5.24 4.29
C GLN A 39 -15.13 -6.60 4.64
N ARG A 40 -15.21 -7.58 3.73
CA ARG A 40 -14.63 -8.92 3.90
C ARG A 40 -13.22 -9.05 3.33
N LEU A 41 -12.64 -7.96 2.82
CA LEU A 41 -11.27 -7.94 2.31
C LEU A 41 -10.27 -8.38 3.37
N GLN A 42 -9.51 -9.41 3.02
CA GLN A 42 -8.43 -10.03 3.79
C GLN A 42 -7.09 -9.87 3.07
N VAL A 43 -7.10 -9.81 1.74
CA VAL A 43 -5.89 -9.74 0.92
C VAL A 43 -6.01 -8.58 -0.06
N VAL A 44 -5.05 -7.67 -0.03
CA VAL A 44 -5.01 -6.51 -0.92
C VAL A 44 -3.63 -6.41 -1.57
N HIS A 45 -3.61 -6.42 -2.90
CA HIS A 45 -2.43 -6.18 -3.72
C HIS A 45 -2.60 -4.84 -4.45
N LEU A 46 -1.61 -3.97 -4.31
CA LEU A 46 -1.55 -2.67 -4.98
C LEU A 46 -0.28 -2.62 -5.81
N GLU A 47 -0.43 -2.50 -7.12
CA GLU A 47 0.67 -2.50 -8.07
C GLU A 47 0.69 -1.20 -8.87
N TYR A 48 1.81 -0.48 -8.86
CA TYR A 48 1.96 0.77 -9.63
C TYR A 48 0.82 1.78 -9.43
N CYS A 49 0.36 1.90 -8.18
CA CYS A 49 -0.78 2.74 -7.78
C CYS A 49 -0.33 4.13 -7.33
N MET A 50 -1.25 4.91 -6.76
CA MET A 50 -0.91 6.16 -6.08
C MET A 50 0.04 5.91 -4.89
N PRO A 51 0.82 6.92 -4.46
CA PRO A 51 1.62 6.84 -3.25
C PRO A 51 0.81 6.41 -2.02
N MET A 52 1.32 5.44 -1.27
CA MET A 52 0.74 4.99 -0.01
C MET A 52 1.19 5.90 1.14
N THR A 53 0.42 6.97 1.36
CA THR A 53 0.65 7.94 2.44
C THR A 53 -0.06 7.55 3.73
N SER A 54 0.37 8.16 4.85
CA SER A 54 -0.27 7.97 6.16
C SER A 54 -1.75 8.38 6.15
N ASP A 55 -2.13 9.43 5.43
CA ASP A 55 -3.51 9.90 5.31
C ASP A 55 -4.39 8.93 4.52
N LEU A 56 -3.84 8.36 3.43
CA LEU A 56 -4.53 7.34 2.66
C LEU A 56 -4.75 6.08 3.51
N ALA A 57 -3.71 5.57 4.17
CA ALA A 57 -3.83 4.41 5.06
C ALA A 57 -4.85 4.64 6.18
N THR A 58 -4.86 5.82 6.78
CA THR A 58 -5.84 6.19 7.82
C THR A 58 -7.26 6.18 7.27
N SER A 59 -7.46 6.76 6.09
CA SER A 59 -8.76 6.80 5.44
C SER A 59 -9.28 5.40 5.12
N LEU A 60 -8.43 4.52 4.57
CA LEU A 60 -8.78 3.14 4.24
C LEU A 60 -9.12 2.32 5.50
N CYS A 61 -8.29 2.41 6.54
CA CYS A 61 -8.53 1.71 7.81
C CYS A 61 -9.79 2.22 8.54
N LYS A 62 -10.13 3.51 8.37
CA LYS A 62 -11.33 4.10 8.96
C LYS A 62 -12.61 3.56 8.30
N VAL A 63 -12.59 3.37 6.99
CA VAL A 63 -13.78 2.93 6.23
C VAL A 63 -13.86 1.41 6.05
N GLY A 64 -12.78 0.67 6.26
CA GLY A 64 -12.73 -0.79 6.06
C GLY A 64 -11.36 -1.38 6.42
N LEU A 65 -10.99 -2.48 5.75
CA LEU A 65 -9.73 -3.23 5.96
C LEU A 65 -9.46 -3.71 7.39
N LYS A 66 -10.46 -3.76 8.28
CA LYS A 66 -10.28 -4.22 9.67
C LYS A 66 -9.83 -5.69 9.78
N ASN A 67 -10.14 -6.48 8.75
CA ASN A 67 -9.84 -7.92 8.68
C ASN A 67 -8.71 -8.24 7.70
N ILE A 68 -7.96 -7.24 7.23
CA ILE A 68 -6.84 -7.48 6.32
C ILE A 68 -5.77 -8.35 7.00
N GLN A 69 -5.36 -9.39 6.31
CA GLN A 69 -4.32 -10.33 6.70
C GLN A 69 -3.04 -10.15 5.89
N THR A 70 -3.20 -9.83 4.60
CA THR A 70 -2.07 -9.65 3.67
C THR A 70 -2.23 -8.33 2.92
N LEU A 71 -1.20 -7.49 2.99
CA LEU A 71 -1.06 -6.28 2.20
C LEU A 71 0.19 -6.39 1.35
N SER A 72 0.06 -6.33 0.03
CA SER A 72 1.20 -6.29 -0.89
C SER A 72 1.19 -4.98 -1.66
N ILE A 73 2.30 -4.26 -1.63
CA ILE A 73 2.47 -2.99 -2.33
C ILE A 73 3.70 -3.12 -3.23
N LEU A 74 3.49 -3.09 -4.54
CA LEU A 74 4.51 -3.27 -5.55
C LEU A 74 4.62 -2.03 -6.43
N GLY A 75 5.85 -1.63 -6.75
CA GLY A 75 6.13 -0.53 -7.68
C GLY A 75 5.50 0.81 -7.27
N THR A 76 5.26 1.01 -5.98
CA THR A 76 4.54 2.16 -5.43
C THR A 76 5.32 2.72 -4.24
N THR A 77 5.39 4.04 -4.11
CA THR A 77 6.03 4.69 -2.96
C THR A 77 5.22 4.50 -1.69
N VAL A 78 5.89 4.19 -0.57
CA VAL A 78 5.22 3.89 0.71
C VAL A 78 5.85 4.66 1.85
N GLU A 79 5.03 5.37 2.62
CA GLU A 79 5.47 5.98 3.86
C GLU A 79 5.53 4.95 4.99
N ALA A 80 6.61 4.98 5.78
CA ALA A 80 6.75 4.12 6.96
C ALA A 80 5.57 4.28 7.94
N LYS A 81 5.05 5.51 8.12
CA LYS A 81 3.88 5.78 8.96
C LYS A 81 2.62 5.09 8.43
N ALA A 82 2.44 4.99 7.11
CA ALA A 82 1.30 4.30 6.52
C ALA A 82 1.24 2.83 6.96
N LEU A 83 2.39 2.14 6.94
CA LEU A 83 2.47 0.74 7.39
C LEU A 83 2.20 0.59 8.90
N GLN A 84 2.68 1.53 9.71
CA GLN A 84 2.35 1.57 11.14
C GLN A 84 0.84 1.78 11.36
N THR A 85 0.19 2.61 10.55
CA THR A 85 -1.27 2.81 10.59
C THR A 85 -2.01 1.51 10.27
N PHE A 86 -1.59 0.76 9.25
CA PHE A 86 -2.19 -0.54 8.95
C PHE A 86 -2.01 -1.53 10.11
N GLN A 87 -0.80 -1.64 10.66
CA GLN A 87 -0.52 -2.55 11.77
C GLN A 87 -1.30 -2.17 13.05
N GLY A 88 -1.47 -0.89 13.34
CA GLY A 88 -2.22 -0.43 14.52
C GLY A 88 -3.74 -0.61 14.41
N ASN A 89 -4.30 -0.54 13.21
CA ASN A 89 -5.76 -0.64 12.98
C ASN A 89 -6.22 -2.04 12.58
N SER A 90 -5.32 -2.86 12.00
CA SER A 90 -5.65 -4.17 11.43
C SER A 90 -5.07 -5.29 12.29
N ARG A 91 -5.84 -5.75 13.28
CA ARG A 91 -5.37 -6.77 14.25
C ARG A 91 -5.07 -8.14 13.64
N GLN A 92 -5.60 -8.40 12.45
CA GLN A 92 -5.42 -9.68 11.75
C GLN A 92 -4.25 -9.65 10.75
N LEU A 93 -3.53 -8.53 10.64
CA LEU A 93 -2.46 -8.36 9.66
C LEU A 93 -1.28 -9.28 10.00
N LYS A 94 -1.00 -10.21 9.09
CA LYS A 94 0.04 -11.23 9.21
C LYS A 94 1.20 -11.01 8.26
N LYS A 95 0.96 -10.32 7.13
CA LYS A 95 1.97 -10.11 6.11
C LYS A 95 1.81 -8.73 5.46
N ILE A 96 2.91 -8.01 5.37
CA ILE A 96 3.08 -6.80 4.58
C ILE A 96 4.26 -7.05 3.64
N LEU A 97 4.00 -7.04 2.34
CA LEU A 97 5.05 -7.08 1.32
C LEU A 97 5.17 -5.69 0.71
N VAL A 98 6.37 -5.13 0.71
CA VAL A 98 6.68 -3.89 -0.02
C VAL A 98 7.80 -4.18 -0.99
N GLN A 99 7.52 -4.08 -2.29
CA GLN A 99 8.51 -4.22 -3.35
C GLN A 99 8.57 -2.93 -4.15
N MET A 100 9.75 -2.34 -4.29
CA MET A 100 9.89 -1.06 -4.97
C MET A 100 11.28 -0.88 -5.57
N LYS A 101 11.37 -0.39 -6.80
CA LYS A 101 12.61 0.07 -7.40
C LYS A 101 12.61 1.59 -7.56
N LEU A 102 13.79 2.16 -7.75
CA LEU A 102 13.95 3.60 -7.98
C LEU A 102 13.14 4.07 -9.22
N GLU A 103 13.16 3.27 -10.28
CA GLU A 103 12.42 3.51 -11.54
C GLU A 103 10.90 3.55 -11.37
N ASP A 104 10.35 2.75 -10.45
CA ASP A 104 8.91 2.71 -10.20
C ASP A 104 8.46 3.95 -9.39
N CYS A 105 9.34 4.45 -8.54
CA CYS A 105 9.04 5.55 -7.61
C CYS A 105 9.25 6.94 -8.23
N VAL A 106 10.03 7.03 -9.30
CA VAL A 106 10.46 8.30 -9.89
C VAL A 106 10.32 8.21 -11.40
N GLY A 107 9.59 9.14 -12.02
CA GLY A 107 9.40 9.22 -13.49
C GLY A 107 10.66 9.57 -14.30
N GLY A 108 11.86 9.32 -13.75
CA GLY A 108 13.15 9.56 -14.40
C GLY A 108 14.32 9.45 -13.38
N PRO A 109 15.31 8.57 -13.59
CA PRO A 109 16.35 8.26 -12.59
C PRO A 109 17.43 9.34 -12.37
N ASN A 110 17.28 10.55 -12.92
CA ASN A 110 18.43 11.43 -13.17
C ASN A 110 18.58 12.64 -12.24
N LYS A 111 17.79 12.74 -11.17
CA LYS A 111 17.96 13.81 -10.17
C LYS A 111 18.50 13.25 -8.87
N LYS A 112 19.63 13.80 -8.41
CA LYS A 112 20.28 13.47 -7.12
C LYS A 112 19.30 13.52 -5.94
N LYS A 113 18.33 14.44 -5.98
CA LYS A 113 17.27 14.62 -4.99
C LYS A 113 16.31 13.43 -4.91
N ASP A 114 15.99 12.81 -6.04
CA ASP A 114 15.03 11.69 -6.10
C ASP A 114 15.69 10.40 -5.58
N LYS A 115 16.98 10.18 -5.91
CA LYS A 115 17.80 9.12 -5.31
C LYS A 115 17.90 9.28 -3.79
N GLU A 116 18.11 10.49 -3.29
CA GLU A 116 18.18 10.76 -1.85
C GLU A 116 16.83 10.52 -1.15
N THR A 117 15.73 10.92 -1.80
CA THR A 117 14.36 10.70 -1.29
C THR A 117 14.04 9.21 -1.21
N TYR A 118 14.36 8.45 -2.26
CA TYR A 118 14.21 6.99 -2.27
C TYR A 118 15.04 6.34 -1.16
N LYS A 119 16.32 6.71 -1.02
CA LYS A 119 17.19 6.19 0.06
C LYS A 119 16.63 6.50 1.45
N LYS A 120 16.11 7.71 1.68
CA LYS A 120 15.47 8.09 2.97
C LYS A 120 14.23 7.25 3.23
N MET A 121 13.39 7.02 2.21
CA MET A 121 12.20 6.16 2.31
C MET A 121 12.58 4.72 2.62
N VAL A 122 13.49 4.10 1.85
CA VAL A 122 13.99 2.73 2.11
C VAL A 122 14.53 2.63 3.53
N LYS A 123 15.37 3.58 3.97
CA LYS A 123 15.94 3.58 5.33
C LYS A 123 14.85 3.66 6.41
N ALA A 124 13.79 4.45 6.19
CA ALA A 124 12.67 4.52 7.11
C ALA A 124 11.88 3.21 7.20
N LEU A 125 11.69 2.53 6.06
CA LEU A 125 11.03 1.22 5.99
C LEU A 125 11.88 0.10 6.60
N GLU A 126 13.19 0.09 6.34
CA GLU A 126 14.14 -0.82 7.00
C GLU A 126 14.15 -0.60 8.52
N GLY A 127 14.05 0.65 8.97
CA GLY A 127 13.89 0.99 10.38
C GLY A 127 12.58 0.49 11.02
N LEU A 128 11.60 0.03 10.23
CA LEU A 128 10.43 -0.67 10.77
C LEU A 128 10.71 -2.15 11.01
N LYS A 129 11.62 -2.78 10.25
CA LYS A 129 11.97 -4.20 10.48
C LYS A 129 12.56 -4.45 11.87
N THR A 130 13.19 -3.45 12.47
CA THR A 130 13.75 -3.54 13.82
C THR A 130 12.71 -3.33 14.93
N LYS A 131 11.48 -2.92 14.60
CA LYS A 131 10.41 -2.69 15.58
C LYS A 131 9.60 -3.96 15.84
N ALA A 132 9.40 -4.28 17.11
CA ALA A 132 8.55 -5.38 17.52
C ALA A 132 7.12 -5.24 16.94
N GLY A 133 6.53 -6.36 16.54
CA GLY A 133 5.24 -6.40 15.85
C GLY A 133 5.41 -6.28 14.33
N ILE A 134 5.61 -5.05 13.83
CA ILE A 134 5.65 -4.80 12.38
C ILE A 134 6.85 -5.48 11.69
N GLY A 135 7.99 -5.60 12.35
CA GLY A 135 9.18 -6.23 11.77
C GLY A 135 9.02 -7.72 11.48
N ASN A 136 8.13 -8.41 12.21
CA ASN A 136 7.85 -9.83 12.00
C ASN A 136 6.93 -10.09 10.80
N ILE A 137 6.17 -9.07 10.38
CA ILE A 137 5.19 -9.19 9.29
C ILE A 137 5.63 -8.45 8.03
N LEU A 138 6.60 -7.55 8.12
CA LEU A 138 7.08 -6.73 7.01
C LEU A 138 8.22 -7.41 6.25
N THR A 139 7.96 -7.74 4.99
CA THR A 139 8.97 -8.09 3.99
C THR A 139 9.18 -6.90 3.07
N LEU A 140 10.43 -6.42 2.97
CA LEU A 140 10.80 -5.31 2.10
C LEU A 140 11.82 -5.79 1.07
N GLU A 141 11.47 -5.63 -0.20
CA GLU A 141 12.26 -5.94 -1.38
C GLU A 141 12.53 -4.64 -2.15
N ALA A 142 13.54 -3.90 -1.71
CA ALA A 142 13.96 -2.66 -2.35
C ALA A 142 15.03 -2.95 -3.43
N GLY A 143 14.80 -2.49 -4.66
CA GLY A 143 15.80 -2.54 -5.74
C GLY A 143 16.97 -1.58 -5.50
N PRO A 144 18.14 -1.82 -6.13
CA PRO A 144 19.30 -0.96 -6.00
C PRO A 144 19.02 0.47 -6.49
N ALA A 145 19.62 1.45 -5.82
CA ALA A 145 19.50 2.88 -6.14
C ALA A 145 20.69 3.37 -6.99
N GLU A 146 21.13 2.55 -7.95
CA GLU A 146 22.33 2.79 -8.77
C GLU A 146 22.13 3.92 -9.80
#